data_AF-A0A0F8Y6U9-F1
#
_entry.id   AF-A0A0F8Y6U9-F1
#
_cell.length_a   1.000
_cell.length_b   1.000
_cell.length_c   1.000
_cell.angle_alpha   90.00
_cell.angle_beta   90.00
_cell.angle_gamma   90.00
#
_symmetry.space_group_name_H-M   'P 1'
#
loop_
_entity.id
_entity.type
_entity.pdbx_description
1 polymer ?
#
loop_
_entity_poly.entity_id
_entity_poly.type
_entity_poly.pdbx_seq_one_letter_code
_entity_poly.pdbx_strand_id
1 'polypeptide(L)'
;NWYTPYGQIKDMACRTLLLKLQRLDRITLPPSQNPKINSYRNKEIQYVLHSNDPIQTDLKSLSPIRLELVSEKQHLDLFKTFLSLYHYLAYSGTVGENLKYLAFDTRGNPLGCFLFGSAAWKVESRDSFIGWDAKTRKRNLLLITNNMRFLLLPWVRVKYMASHLLGKVAKRISDDWIEKYKHPIHLLETFVEQGRFSELLTEQPIGSVLVKRKVAHAMIAITLFRRPSKTSIFIPFQKPTERNYSHEQQFSAKTKKSVRFWTGTGMKFFVLPF
;
A
#
# COMPACT_ATOMS: atom_id res chain seq x y z
N ASN A 1 28.40 2.95 -3.37
CA ASN A 1 27.54 3.75 -4.27
C ASN A 1 26.45 4.44 -3.43
N TRP A 2 26.52 5.77 -3.32
CA TRP A 2 25.62 6.61 -2.51
C TRP A 2 24.34 7.04 -3.24
N TYR A 3 24.16 6.57 -4.48
CA TYR A 3 22.97 6.80 -5.28
C TYR A 3 22.11 5.52 -5.34
N THR A 4 20.81 5.71 -5.55
CA THR A 4 19.92 4.63 -5.99
C THR A 4 20.26 4.23 -7.43
N PRO A 5 19.82 3.05 -7.90
CA PRO A 5 19.93 2.69 -9.32
C PRO A 5 19.31 3.72 -10.27
N TYR A 6 18.42 4.59 -9.75
CA TYR A 6 17.69 5.63 -10.48
C TYR A 6 18.29 7.04 -10.27
N GLY A 7 19.51 7.14 -9.73
CA GLY A 7 20.24 8.41 -9.62
C GLY A 7 19.83 9.32 -8.45
N GLN A 8 18.97 8.86 -7.53
CA GLN A 8 18.60 9.63 -6.34
C GLN A 8 19.63 9.44 -5.22
N ILE A 9 19.89 10.48 -4.43
CA ILE A 9 20.84 10.42 -3.31
C ILE A 9 20.24 9.62 -2.15
N LYS A 10 21.02 8.68 -1.58
CA LYS A 10 20.65 7.93 -0.37
C LYS A 10 21.01 8.70 0.89
N ASP A 11 20.43 9.88 1.05
CA ASP A 11 20.74 10.85 2.11
C ASP A 11 20.60 10.23 3.52
N MET A 12 19.47 9.58 3.79
CA MET A 12 19.15 9.00 5.08
C MET A 12 20.01 7.78 5.40
N ALA A 13 20.35 6.97 4.38
CA ALA A 13 21.25 5.84 4.57
C ALA A 13 22.68 6.32 4.88
N CYS A 14 23.15 7.34 4.17
CA CYS A 14 24.43 7.99 4.42
C CYS A 14 24.48 8.58 5.84
N ARG A 15 23.49 9.40 6.21
CA ARG A 15 23.40 10.00 7.53
C ARG A 15 23.35 8.96 8.65
N THR A 16 22.59 7.88 8.47
CA THR A 16 22.50 6.79 9.45
C THR A 16 23.84 6.08 9.62
N LEU A 17 24.56 5.82 8.52
CA LEU A 17 25.89 5.22 8.57
C LEU A 17 26.92 6.14 9.24
N LEU A 18 26.95 7.43 8.88
CA LEU A 18 27.85 8.41 9.49
C LEU A 18 27.62 8.51 11.01
N LEU A 19 26.34 8.59 11.44
CA LEU A 19 26.01 8.61 12.87
C LEU A 19 26.41 7.30 13.56
N LYS A 20 26.30 6.15 12.90
CA LYS A 20 26.77 4.86 13.43
C LYS A 20 28.29 4.84 13.58
N LEU A 21 29.03 5.34 12.59
CA LEU A 21 30.49 5.40 12.63
C LEU A 21 30.99 6.32 13.75
N GLN A 22 30.33 7.46 13.97
CA GLN A 22 30.65 8.34 15.09
C GLN A 22 30.39 7.66 16.44
N ARG A 23 29.26 6.93 16.60
CA ARG A 23 28.98 6.18 17.84
C ARG A 23 29.96 5.05 18.12
N LEU A 24 30.68 4.59 17.10
CA LEU A 24 31.74 3.60 17.21
C LEU A 24 33.13 4.25 17.31
N ASP A 25 33.18 5.56 17.53
CA ASP A 25 34.39 6.39 17.65
C ASP A 25 35.35 6.22 16.45
N ARG A 26 34.82 5.90 15.27
CA ARG A 26 35.60 5.72 14.03
C ARG A 26 35.81 7.02 13.27
N ILE A 27 34.92 8.00 13.47
CA ILE A 27 34.98 9.33 12.88
C ILE A 27 34.43 10.35 13.88
N THR A 28 34.84 11.60 13.75
CA THR A 28 34.26 12.74 14.49
C THR A 28 33.47 13.59 13.49
N LEU A 29 32.16 13.68 13.63
CA LEU A 29 31.34 14.58 12.80
C LEU A 29 31.33 15.98 13.42
N PRO A 30 31.20 17.04 12.58
CA PRO A 30 30.99 18.38 13.10
C PRO A 30 29.69 18.45 13.92
N PRO A 31 29.58 19.42 14.85
CA PRO A 31 28.36 19.67 15.59
C PRO A 31 27.13 19.80 14.68
N SER A 32 25.98 19.31 15.13
CA SER A 32 24.76 19.40 14.34
C SER A 32 24.37 20.86 14.14
N GLN A 33 24.30 21.28 12.87
CA GLN A 33 23.87 22.64 12.50
C GLN A 33 22.38 22.90 12.78
N ASN A 34 21.58 21.85 13.05
CA ASN A 34 20.15 21.96 13.28
C ASN A 34 19.66 20.94 14.33
N PRO A 35 19.93 21.18 15.64
CA PRO A 35 19.57 20.25 16.70
C PRO A 35 18.05 20.07 16.87
N LYS A 36 17.25 21.01 16.37
CA LYS A 36 15.77 21.01 16.47
C LYS A 36 15.09 19.96 15.59
N ILE A 37 15.76 19.27 14.67
CA ILE A 37 15.09 18.29 13.77
C ILE A 37 14.49 17.11 14.57
N ASN A 38 15.11 16.71 15.67
CA ASN A 38 14.59 15.62 16.50
C ASN A 38 13.37 16.02 17.34
N SER A 39 13.12 17.32 17.60
CA SER A 39 11.93 17.75 18.36
C SER A 39 10.63 17.59 17.56
N TYR A 40 10.71 17.44 16.23
CA TYR A 40 9.56 17.15 15.39
C TYR A 40 9.09 15.68 15.46
N ARG A 41 9.92 14.75 15.97
CA ARG A 41 9.54 13.32 16.04
C ARG A 41 8.41 13.05 17.03
N ASN A 42 8.22 13.93 18.02
CA ASN A 42 7.23 13.78 19.08
C ASN A 42 6.25 14.96 19.13
N LYS A 43 6.12 15.73 18.05
CA LYS A 43 5.20 16.86 18.04
C LYS A 43 3.77 16.33 18.01
N GLU A 44 2.95 16.76 18.96
CA GLU A 44 1.53 16.42 19.00
C GLU A 44 0.86 16.75 17.66
N ILE A 45 0.03 15.82 17.19
CA ILE A 45 -0.75 16.00 15.97
C ILE A 45 -1.74 17.13 16.23
N GLN A 46 -1.61 18.21 15.44
CA GLN A 46 -2.59 19.29 15.45
C GLN A 46 -3.82 18.81 14.71
N TYR A 47 -4.91 18.57 15.44
CA TYR A 47 -6.15 18.10 14.86
C TYR A 47 -6.80 19.20 14.03
N VAL A 48 -7.15 18.84 12.80
CA VAL A 48 -7.85 19.74 11.87
C VAL A 48 -9.35 19.52 12.02
N LEU A 49 -10.11 20.60 12.17
CA LEU A 49 -11.57 20.54 12.15
C LEU A 49 -12.04 20.02 10.78
N HIS A 50 -12.96 19.06 10.79
CA HIS A 50 -13.51 18.45 9.59
C HIS A 50 -14.97 18.09 9.83
N SER A 51 -15.78 18.16 8.77
CA SER A 51 -17.16 17.66 8.83
C SER A 51 -17.14 16.13 9.02
N ASN A 52 -18.04 15.67 9.88
CA ASN A 52 -18.38 14.27 10.10
C ASN A 52 -19.84 13.97 9.70
N ASP A 53 -20.41 14.80 8.83
CA ASP A 53 -21.78 14.65 8.37
C ASP A 53 -21.98 13.27 7.72
N PRO A 54 -23.07 12.55 8.05
CA PRO A 54 -23.32 11.22 7.51
C PRO A 54 -23.38 11.22 5.97
N ILE A 55 -22.50 10.43 5.33
CA ILE A 55 -22.51 10.20 3.89
C ILE A 55 -23.15 8.83 3.66
N GLN A 56 -24.47 8.83 3.45
CA GLN A 56 -25.27 7.63 3.21
C GLN A 56 -26.00 7.76 1.87
N THR A 57 -25.29 7.48 0.78
CA THR A 57 -25.84 7.59 -0.56
C THR A 57 -25.25 6.50 -1.46
N ASP A 58 -25.73 6.42 -2.69
CA ASP A 58 -25.16 5.53 -3.70
C ASP A 58 -23.80 6.01 -4.18
N LEU A 59 -22.91 5.07 -4.49
CA LEU A 59 -21.57 5.35 -5.01
C LEU A 59 -21.59 6.23 -6.27
N LYS A 60 -22.64 6.10 -7.10
CA LYS A 60 -22.83 6.90 -8.31
C LYS A 60 -22.96 8.39 -8.00
N SER A 61 -23.66 8.75 -6.92
CA SER A 61 -23.89 10.14 -6.50
C SER A 61 -22.63 10.84 -6.00
N LEU A 62 -21.60 10.08 -5.64
CA LEU A 62 -20.29 10.58 -5.19
C LEU A 62 -19.24 10.56 -6.31
N SER A 63 -19.58 9.99 -7.47
CA SER A 63 -18.66 9.84 -8.59
C SER A 63 -18.65 11.10 -9.46
N PRO A 64 -17.50 11.48 -10.05
CA PRO A 64 -16.20 10.83 -9.91
C PRO A 64 -15.53 11.17 -8.58
N ILE A 65 -15.10 10.13 -7.85
CA ILE A 65 -14.29 10.30 -6.64
C ILE A 65 -12.91 10.81 -7.06
N ARG A 66 -12.35 11.80 -6.38
CA ARG A 66 -10.98 12.27 -6.59
C ARG A 66 -10.04 11.56 -5.63
N LEU A 67 -8.89 11.11 -6.14
CA LEU A 67 -7.77 10.65 -5.30
C LEU A 67 -6.67 11.71 -5.41
N GLU A 68 -6.28 12.27 -4.29
CA GLU A 68 -5.29 13.35 -4.24
C GLU A 68 -4.07 12.88 -3.46
N LEU A 69 -2.89 13.09 -4.05
CA LEU A 69 -1.63 12.84 -3.38
C LEU A 69 -1.44 13.89 -2.28
N VAL A 70 -1.09 13.43 -1.09
CA VAL A 70 -0.81 14.32 0.04
C VAL A 70 0.60 14.86 -0.10
N SER A 71 0.72 16.04 -0.68
CA SER A 71 1.96 16.83 -0.80
C SER A 71 1.92 18.07 0.09
N GLU A 72 0.75 18.71 0.18
CA GLU A 72 0.54 19.97 0.90
C GLU A 72 0.37 19.77 2.41
N LYS A 73 0.75 20.80 3.18
CA LYS A 73 0.66 20.78 4.65
C LYS A 73 -0.76 20.55 5.15
N GLN A 74 -1.75 21.23 4.58
CA GLN A 74 -3.16 21.11 4.99
C GLN A 74 -3.68 19.67 4.81
N HIS A 75 -3.42 19.07 3.66
CA HIS A 75 -3.78 17.67 3.41
C HIS A 75 -3.01 16.71 4.32
N LEU A 76 -1.75 17.00 4.63
CA LEU A 76 -0.97 16.18 5.55
C LEU A 76 -1.51 16.24 6.99
N ASP A 77 -1.90 17.42 7.46
CA ASP A 77 -2.45 17.60 8.81
C ASP A 77 -3.84 16.94 8.92
N LEU A 78 -4.66 17.04 7.87
CA LEU A 78 -5.94 16.32 7.78
C LEU A 78 -5.73 14.79 7.74
N PHE A 79 -4.78 14.31 6.93
CA PHE A 79 -4.43 12.89 6.84
C PHE A 79 -3.97 12.31 8.19
N LYS A 80 -3.11 13.04 8.90
CA LYS A 80 -2.66 12.67 10.26
C LYS A 80 -3.83 12.65 11.24
N THR A 81 -4.70 13.66 11.18
CA THR A 81 -5.91 13.76 12.00
C THR A 81 -6.78 12.51 11.82
N PHE A 82 -7.09 12.13 10.58
CA PHE A 82 -7.93 10.98 10.30
C PHE A 82 -7.34 9.66 10.80
N LEU A 83 -6.06 9.42 10.52
CA LEU A 83 -5.43 8.19 10.98
C LEU A 83 -5.31 8.15 12.51
N SER A 84 -4.99 9.27 13.16
CA SER A 84 -4.86 9.33 14.62
C SER A 84 -6.18 9.11 15.34
N LEU A 85 -7.28 9.69 14.82
CA LEU A 85 -8.59 9.61 15.47
C LEU A 85 -9.37 8.33 15.12
N TYR A 86 -9.27 7.85 13.87
CA TYR A 86 -10.22 6.86 13.35
C TYR A 86 -9.57 5.57 12.88
N HIS A 87 -8.25 5.52 12.67
CA HIS A 87 -7.58 4.28 12.33
C HIS A 87 -7.05 3.60 13.59
N TYR A 88 -7.37 2.31 13.75
CA TYR A 88 -7.08 1.57 14.97
C TYR A 88 -5.59 1.42 15.33
N LEU A 89 -4.69 1.46 14.34
CA LEU A 89 -3.23 1.48 14.53
C LEU A 89 -2.63 2.90 14.63
N ALA A 90 -3.47 3.94 14.61
CA ALA A 90 -3.07 5.35 14.54
C ALA A 90 -2.05 5.67 13.42
N TYR A 91 -1.51 6.89 13.44
CA TYR A 91 -0.40 7.30 12.60
C TYR A 91 0.91 7.33 13.40
N SER A 92 1.87 6.50 13.00
CA SER A 92 3.19 6.39 13.67
C SER A 92 4.34 6.91 12.79
N GLY A 93 4.04 7.78 11.82
CA GLY A 93 5.02 8.23 10.83
C GLY A 93 5.23 7.24 9.68
N THR A 94 6.15 7.59 8.78
CA THR A 94 6.52 6.79 7.61
C THR A 94 8.04 6.72 7.48
N VAL A 95 8.57 5.55 7.18
CA VAL A 95 10.00 5.32 6.92
C VAL A 95 10.16 4.83 5.50
N GLY A 96 11.20 5.31 4.81
CA GLY A 96 11.46 4.94 3.42
C GLY A 96 10.48 5.57 2.45
N GLU A 97 10.36 4.94 1.29
CA GLU A 97 9.49 5.38 0.20
C GLU A 97 8.03 5.17 0.58
N ASN A 98 7.20 6.20 0.38
CA ASN A 98 5.81 6.17 0.77
C ASN A 98 4.96 7.14 -0.06
N LEU A 99 3.71 6.78 -0.28
CA LEU A 99 2.67 7.63 -0.84
C LEU A 99 1.48 7.69 0.11
N LYS A 100 0.86 8.85 0.16
CA LYS A 100 -0.29 9.16 0.99
C LYS A 100 -1.38 9.70 0.09
N TYR A 101 -2.59 9.19 0.24
CA TYR A 101 -3.74 9.64 -0.55
C TYR A 101 -4.89 10.06 0.36
N LEU A 102 -5.58 11.11 -0.05
CA LEU A 102 -6.92 11.44 0.41
C LEU A 102 -7.93 11.18 -0.73
N ALA A 103 -9.07 10.62 -0.37
CA ALA A 103 -10.19 10.42 -1.28
C ALA A 103 -11.28 11.46 -1.00
N PHE A 104 -11.76 12.13 -2.04
CA PHE A 104 -12.81 13.15 -1.93
C PHE A 104 -13.98 12.85 -2.87
N ASP A 105 -15.20 13.19 -2.46
CA ASP A 105 -16.35 13.24 -3.36
C ASP A 105 -16.31 14.49 -4.27
N THR A 106 -17.30 14.61 -5.14
CA THR A 106 -17.42 15.76 -6.07
C THR A 106 -17.64 17.10 -5.37
N ARG A 107 -18.16 17.09 -4.14
CA ARG A 107 -18.37 18.28 -3.31
C ARG A 107 -17.15 18.61 -2.43
N GLY A 108 -16.09 17.82 -2.51
CA GLY A 108 -14.88 18.01 -1.69
C GLY A 108 -14.96 17.41 -0.29
N ASN A 109 -15.97 16.58 0.01
CA ASN A 109 -16.04 15.90 1.29
C ASN A 109 -15.03 14.75 1.33
N PRO A 110 -14.24 14.62 2.41
CA PRO A 110 -13.32 13.52 2.57
C PRO A 110 -14.09 12.22 2.77
N LEU A 111 -13.67 11.17 2.06
CA LEU A 111 -14.26 9.83 2.11
C LEU A 111 -13.37 8.84 2.88
N GLY A 112 -12.06 9.01 2.79
CA GLY A 112 -11.09 8.07 3.34
C GLY A 112 -9.66 8.41 2.93
N CYS A 113 -8.72 7.59 3.38
CA CYS A 113 -7.30 7.81 3.09
C CYS A 113 -6.51 6.50 2.96
N PHE A 114 -5.36 6.58 2.30
CA PHE A 114 -4.42 5.48 2.11
C PHE A 114 -3.00 5.87 2.49
N LEU A 115 -2.28 4.98 3.15
CA LEU A 115 -0.85 5.02 3.32
C LEU A 115 -0.21 3.81 2.66
N PHE A 116 0.59 4.05 1.64
CA PHE A 116 1.47 3.06 1.04
C PHE A 116 2.91 3.33 1.45
N GLY A 117 3.67 2.29 1.76
CA GLY A 117 5.07 2.40 2.13
C GLY A 117 5.89 1.21 1.66
N SER A 118 7.22 1.31 1.73
CA SER A 118 8.14 0.24 1.35
C SER A 118 7.73 -1.12 1.94
N ALA A 119 7.86 -2.17 1.15
CA ALA A 119 7.51 -3.52 1.53
C ALA A 119 8.28 -4.02 2.76
N ALA A 120 7.67 -4.94 3.50
CA ALA A 120 8.32 -5.57 4.64
C ALA A 120 9.55 -6.39 4.20
N TRP A 121 10.68 -6.22 4.89
CA TRP A 121 11.97 -6.75 4.47
C TRP A 121 11.99 -8.27 4.23
N LYS A 122 11.35 -9.04 5.11
CA LYS A 122 11.29 -10.50 5.03
C LYS A 122 9.87 -10.94 5.33
N VAL A 123 9.22 -11.57 4.36
CA VAL A 123 7.87 -12.11 4.46
C VAL A 123 7.89 -13.47 3.77
N GLU A 124 7.96 -14.53 4.57
CA GLU A 124 8.20 -15.89 4.06
C GLU A 124 7.12 -16.35 3.08
N SER A 125 5.87 -16.08 3.38
CA SER A 125 4.71 -16.40 2.55
C SER A 125 4.71 -15.68 1.20
N ARG A 126 5.05 -14.39 1.18
CA ARG A 126 5.21 -13.61 -0.07
C ARG A 126 6.35 -14.21 -0.87
N ASP A 127 7.50 -14.40 -0.24
CA ASP A 127 8.68 -14.94 -0.91
C ASP A 127 8.38 -16.34 -1.47
N SER A 128 7.66 -17.18 -0.73
CA SER A 128 7.24 -18.53 -1.16
C SER A 128 6.22 -18.49 -2.29
N PHE A 129 5.24 -17.58 -2.23
CA PHE A 129 4.22 -17.42 -3.26
C PHE A 129 4.83 -16.96 -4.59
N ILE A 130 5.73 -15.97 -4.55
CA ILE A 130 6.39 -15.44 -5.76
C ILE A 130 7.51 -16.40 -6.22
N GLY A 131 8.04 -17.23 -5.32
CA GLY A 131 9.17 -18.13 -5.58
C GLY A 131 10.53 -17.43 -5.46
N TRP A 132 10.63 -16.42 -4.59
CA TRP A 132 11.86 -15.68 -4.33
C TRP A 132 12.78 -16.39 -3.32
N ASP A 133 14.03 -16.56 -3.71
CA ASP A 133 15.13 -16.75 -2.76
C ASP A 133 15.55 -15.42 -2.11
N ALA A 134 16.46 -15.48 -1.13
CA ALA A 134 16.93 -14.30 -0.42
C ALA A 134 17.63 -13.25 -1.30
N LYS A 135 18.37 -13.69 -2.34
CA LYS A 135 19.08 -12.82 -3.29
C LYS A 135 18.11 -12.12 -4.23
N THR A 136 17.08 -12.83 -4.68
CA THR A 136 16.02 -12.34 -5.55
C THR A 136 15.12 -11.36 -4.81
N ARG A 137 14.70 -11.68 -3.58
CA ARG A 137 14.00 -10.74 -2.70
C ARG A 137 14.77 -9.43 -2.55
N LYS A 138 16.06 -9.49 -2.21
CA LYS A 138 16.88 -8.28 -1.99
C LYS A 138 16.91 -7.36 -3.22
N ARG A 139 16.85 -7.92 -4.43
CA ARG A 139 16.83 -7.17 -5.68
C ARG A 139 15.45 -6.58 -6.00
N ASN A 140 14.39 -7.30 -5.67
CA ASN A 140 13.05 -7.01 -6.16
C ASN A 140 12.12 -6.38 -5.13
N LEU A 141 12.55 -6.29 -3.86
CA LEU A 141 11.73 -5.73 -2.79
C LEU A 141 11.28 -4.28 -3.06
N LEU A 142 12.10 -3.50 -3.77
CA LEU A 142 11.78 -2.12 -4.16
C LEU A 142 10.58 -2.04 -5.12
N LEU A 143 10.24 -3.14 -5.80
CA LEU A 143 9.12 -3.22 -6.74
C LEU A 143 7.81 -3.57 -6.04
N ILE A 144 7.80 -3.64 -4.70
CA ILE A 144 6.64 -3.96 -3.88
C ILE A 144 6.39 -2.79 -2.93
N THR A 145 5.11 -2.44 -2.76
CA THR A 145 4.68 -1.53 -1.71
C THR A 145 3.63 -2.20 -0.85
N ASN A 146 3.62 -1.85 0.43
CA ASN A 146 2.66 -2.31 1.40
C ASN A 146 1.59 -1.24 1.62
N ASN A 147 0.32 -1.64 1.56
CA ASN A 147 -0.81 -0.86 2.06
C ASN A 147 -0.78 -0.90 3.60
N MET A 148 -0.07 0.07 4.18
CA MET A 148 0.16 0.18 5.62
C MET A 148 -1.08 0.65 6.35
N ARG A 149 -1.87 1.56 5.75
CA ARG A 149 -3.11 2.10 6.32
C ARG A 149 -4.12 2.27 5.22
N PHE A 150 -5.31 1.75 5.46
CA PHE A 150 -6.48 2.08 4.69
C PHE A 150 -7.60 2.42 5.65
N LEU A 151 -8.17 3.60 5.49
CA LEU A 151 -9.25 4.11 6.32
C LEU A 151 -10.39 4.58 5.43
N LEU A 152 -11.56 4.00 5.63
CA LEU A 152 -12.82 4.63 5.25
C LEU A 152 -13.35 5.37 6.47
N LEU A 153 -13.79 6.63 6.31
CA LEU A 153 -14.21 7.43 7.45
C LEU A 153 -15.50 6.86 8.07
N PRO A 154 -15.66 6.88 9.41
CA PRO A 154 -16.76 6.19 10.10
C PRO A 154 -18.18 6.62 9.69
N TRP A 155 -18.33 7.87 9.24
CA TRP A 155 -19.61 8.43 8.76
C TRP A 155 -19.90 8.12 7.29
N VAL A 156 -18.98 7.49 6.56
CA VAL A 156 -19.15 7.10 5.16
C VAL A 156 -19.74 5.69 5.09
N ARG A 157 -21.06 5.60 4.92
CA ARG A 157 -21.79 4.33 4.79
C ARG A 157 -22.28 4.15 3.36
N VAL A 158 -21.33 3.90 2.46
CA VAL A 158 -21.60 3.74 1.04
C VAL A 158 -21.21 2.33 0.60
N LYS A 159 -22.17 1.63 0.00
CA LYS A 159 -21.97 0.25 -0.46
C LYS A 159 -20.85 0.18 -1.49
N TYR A 160 -19.95 -0.78 -1.34
CA TYR A 160 -18.80 -1.04 -2.23
C TYR A 160 -17.75 0.08 -2.30
N MET A 161 -17.82 1.09 -1.44
CA MET A 161 -16.88 2.22 -1.45
C MET A 161 -15.43 1.76 -1.26
N ALA A 162 -15.18 0.90 -0.27
CA ALA A 162 -13.83 0.42 0.01
C ALA A 162 -13.18 -0.25 -1.22
N SER A 163 -13.91 -1.16 -1.87
CA SER A 163 -13.41 -1.82 -3.08
C SER A 163 -13.25 -0.88 -4.27
N HIS A 164 -14.13 0.11 -4.39
CA HIS A 164 -14.01 1.10 -5.45
C HIS A 164 -12.74 1.95 -5.27
N LEU A 165 -12.48 2.43 -4.05
CA LEU A 165 -11.28 3.21 -3.74
C LEU A 165 -9.99 2.39 -3.93
N LEU A 166 -9.98 1.13 -3.46
CA LEU A 166 -8.85 0.21 -3.65
C LEU A 166 -8.57 -0.05 -5.14
N GLY A 167 -9.61 -0.32 -5.94
CA GLY A 167 -9.46 -0.50 -7.38
C GLY A 167 -8.98 0.76 -8.10
N LYS A 168 -9.36 1.94 -7.60
CA LYS A 168 -8.93 3.22 -8.17
C LYS A 168 -7.47 3.54 -7.85
N VAL A 169 -7.02 3.29 -6.62
CA VAL A 169 -5.61 3.53 -6.24
C VAL A 169 -4.67 2.51 -6.89
N ALA A 170 -5.09 1.25 -7.00
CA ALA A 170 -4.29 0.20 -7.64
C ALA A 170 -3.93 0.55 -9.10
N LYS A 171 -4.83 1.19 -9.84
CA LYS A 171 -4.61 1.59 -11.24
C LYS A 171 -3.64 2.77 -11.42
N ARG A 172 -3.38 3.55 -10.37
CA ARG A 172 -2.64 4.82 -10.44
C ARG A 172 -1.33 4.78 -9.68
N ILE A 173 -1.26 4.02 -8.60
CA ILE A 173 -0.16 4.09 -7.64
C ILE A 173 1.21 3.85 -8.26
N SER A 174 1.35 2.96 -9.24
CA SER A 174 2.64 2.74 -9.89
C SER A 174 3.11 3.98 -10.64
N ASP A 175 2.22 4.69 -11.33
CA ASP A 175 2.57 5.91 -12.07
C ASP A 175 3.00 7.03 -11.12
N ASP A 176 2.24 7.25 -10.04
CA ASP A 176 2.60 8.22 -9.00
C ASP A 176 3.93 7.85 -8.31
N TRP A 177 4.21 6.54 -8.15
CA TRP A 177 5.46 6.06 -7.57
C TRP A 177 6.65 6.27 -8.51
N ILE A 178 6.47 6.04 -9.81
CA ILE A 178 7.46 6.36 -10.83
C ILE A 178 7.72 7.86 -10.85
N GLU A 179 6.69 8.70 -10.77
CA GLU A 179 6.86 10.14 -10.76
C GLU A 179 7.75 10.60 -9.60
N LYS A 180 7.51 10.05 -8.40
CA LYS A 180 8.22 10.43 -7.17
C LYS A 180 9.58 9.75 -6.97
N TYR A 181 9.67 8.45 -7.22
CA TYR A 181 10.83 7.60 -6.89
C TYR A 181 11.55 7.02 -8.11
N LYS A 182 11.05 7.28 -9.32
CA LYS A 182 11.67 6.90 -10.60
C LYS A 182 11.75 5.39 -10.83
N HIS A 183 10.93 4.61 -10.13
CA HIS A 183 10.78 3.18 -10.36
C HIS A 183 9.33 2.71 -10.18
N PRO A 184 8.93 1.63 -10.86
CA PRO A 184 7.58 1.11 -10.79
C PRO A 184 7.33 0.32 -9.51
N ILE A 185 6.04 0.06 -9.27
CA ILE A 185 5.58 -0.99 -8.38
C ILE A 185 4.91 -2.07 -9.23
N HIS A 186 5.26 -3.33 -8.98
CA HIS A 186 4.63 -4.48 -9.60
C HIS A 186 3.73 -5.27 -8.64
N LEU A 187 3.76 -4.93 -7.34
CA LEU A 187 2.96 -5.62 -6.35
C LEU A 187 2.49 -4.71 -5.20
N LEU A 188 1.21 -4.86 -4.84
CA LEU A 188 0.64 -4.29 -3.62
C LEU A 188 0.45 -5.42 -2.60
N GLU A 189 1.11 -5.32 -1.46
CA GLU A 189 0.87 -6.21 -0.30
C GLU A 189 0.01 -5.50 0.76
N THR A 190 -0.69 -6.25 1.59
CA THR A 190 -1.43 -5.73 2.74
C THR A 190 -1.43 -6.75 3.87
N PHE A 191 -1.49 -6.26 5.11
CA PHE A 191 -1.56 -7.10 6.31
C PHE A 191 -2.85 -6.80 7.05
N VAL A 192 -3.56 -7.86 7.45
CA VAL A 192 -4.84 -7.76 8.17
C VAL A 192 -4.74 -8.51 9.49
N GLU A 193 -5.17 -7.87 10.58
CA GLU A 193 -5.20 -8.45 11.91
C GLU A 193 -6.43 -9.38 12.06
N GLN A 194 -6.20 -10.69 12.11
CA GLN A 194 -7.29 -11.68 12.08
C GLN A 194 -8.24 -11.57 13.26
N GLY A 195 -7.74 -11.31 14.48
CA GLY A 195 -8.58 -11.24 15.69
C GLY A 195 -9.61 -10.11 15.63
N ARG A 196 -9.33 -9.04 14.89
CA ARG A 196 -10.17 -7.86 14.77
C ARG A 196 -11.10 -7.89 13.56
N PHE A 197 -10.71 -8.62 12.52
CA PHE A 197 -11.44 -8.69 11.25
C PHE A 197 -11.81 -10.14 10.89
N SER A 198 -11.94 -11.01 11.88
CA SER A 198 -12.25 -12.44 11.70
C SER A 198 -13.53 -12.64 10.89
N GLU A 199 -14.58 -11.86 11.14
CA GLU A 199 -15.84 -11.91 10.40
C GLU A 199 -15.71 -11.52 8.91
N LEU A 200 -14.70 -10.71 8.56
CA LEU A 200 -14.38 -10.36 7.17
C LEU A 200 -13.51 -11.42 6.47
N LEU A 201 -12.89 -12.32 7.24
CA LEU A 201 -11.86 -13.27 6.77
C LEU A 201 -12.27 -14.75 6.89
N THR A 202 -13.34 -15.08 7.63
CA THR A 202 -13.80 -16.46 7.79
C THR A 202 -14.73 -16.88 6.64
N GLU A 203 -14.27 -17.84 5.83
CA GLU A 203 -15.16 -18.79 5.16
C GLU A 203 -15.55 -19.85 6.20
N GLN A 204 -16.79 -19.83 6.70
CA GLN A 204 -17.34 -20.90 7.53
C GLN A 204 -18.18 -21.85 6.67
N PRO A 205 -18.00 -23.18 6.76
CA PRO A 205 -18.91 -24.16 6.17
C PRO A 205 -19.97 -24.54 7.21
N ILE A 206 -21.10 -23.85 7.26
CA ILE A 206 -22.28 -24.31 8.04
C ILE A 206 -23.56 -24.08 7.23
N GLY A 207 -24.38 -25.12 7.20
CA GLY A 207 -25.52 -25.31 6.31
C GLY A 207 -26.60 -24.23 6.36
N SER A 208 -27.25 -24.10 5.21
CA SER A 208 -28.63 -23.64 5.00
C SER A 208 -29.05 -22.29 5.59
N VAL A 209 -28.30 -21.20 5.40
CA VAL A 209 -28.90 -19.86 5.20
C VAL A 209 -28.00 -19.02 4.27
N LEU A 210 -28.59 -18.54 3.18
CA LEU A 210 -27.97 -17.77 2.11
C LEU A 210 -27.62 -16.33 2.56
N VAL A 211 -26.49 -16.15 3.26
CA VAL A 211 -25.95 -14.79 3.58
C VAL A 211 -24.93 -14.36 2.51
N LYS A 212 -25.19 -13.19 1.91
CA LYS A 212 -24.63 -12.70 0.63
C LYS A 212 -23.11 -12.40 0.66
N ARG A 213 -22.30 -13.40 0.30
CA ARG A 213 -21.08 -13.46 -0.57
C ARG A 213 -20.15 -12.27 -0.92
N LYS A 214 -20.35 -10.99 -0.56
CA LYS A 214 -19.73 -9.86 -1.30
C LYS A 214 -18.64 -9.01 -0.64
N VAL A 215 -18.22 -9.22 0.61
CA VAL A 215 -17.22 -8.34 1.25
C VAL A 215 -15.82 -8.97 1.33
N ALA A 216 -15.70 -10.25 1.66
CA ALA A 216 -14.42 -10.97 1.63
C ALA A 216 -13.87 -11.10 0.19
N HIS A 217 -14.75 -11.39 -0.78
CA HIS A 217 -14.42 -11.32 -2.21
C HIS A 217 -14.18 -9.88 -2.68
N ALA A 218 -14.52 -8.81 -1.97
CA ALA A 218 -14.18 -7.47 -2.43
C ALA A 218 -12.71 -7.12 -2.15
N MET A 219 -12.08 -7.76 -1.16
CA MET A 219 -10.63 -7.68 -0.94
C MET A 219 -9.85 -8.70 -1.78
N ILE A 220 -10.49 -9.82 -2.16
CA ILE A 220 -9.89 -10.91 -2.94
C ILE A 220 -10.19 -10.80 -4.46
N ALA A 221 -11.29 -10.18 -4.87
CA ALA A 221 -11.84 -10.23 -6.24
C ALA A 221 -11.85 -8.88 -7.00
N ILE A 222 -11.13 -7.85 -6.52
CA ILE A 222 -10.88 -6.65 -7.36
C ILE A 222 -10.05 -6.99 -8.62
N THR A 223 -9.55 -8.22 -8.76
CA THR A 223 -8.92 -8.73 -10.01
C THR A 223 -9.58 -10.00 -10.56
N LEU A 224 -10.85 -10.27 -10.27
CA LEU A 224 -11.58 -11.40 -10.88
C LEU A 224 -12.96 -10.97 -11.38
N PHE A 225 -13.03 -10.09 -12.38
CA PHE A 225 -14.22 -9.99 -13.24
C PHE A 225 -13.88 -9.51 -14.65
N ARG A 226 -13.50 -10.45 -15.52
CA ARG A 226 -14.12 -10.61 -16.84
C ARG A 226 -14.66 -12.05 -16.90
N ARG A 227 -15.93 -12.19 -17.27
CA ARG A 227 -16.82 -13.35 -17.07
C ARG A 227 -16.47 -14.58 -17.94
N PRO A 228 -17.12 -15.74 -17.69
CA PRO A 228 -16.55 -17.07 -17.90
C PRO A 228 -16.88 -17.63 -19.28
N SER A 229 -15.98 -18.42 -19.82
CA SER A 229 -16.27 -19.66 -20.55
C SER A 229 -14.94 -20.36 -20.82
N LYS A 230 -15.00 -21.70 -20.88
CA LYS A 230 -13.88 -22.55 -21.24
C LYS A 230 -13.23 -22.03 -22.53
N THR A 231 -11.91 -21.87 -22.50
CA THR A 231 -10.91 -21.95 -23.60
C THR A 231 -9.84 -20.87 -23.39
N SER A 232 -8.59 -21.31 -23.27
CA SER A 232 -7.42 -20.46 -23.17
C SER A 232 -7.25 -19.62 -24.45
N ILE A 233 -7.07 -18.31 -24.31
CA ILE A 233 -6.58 -17.42 -25.37
C ILE A 233 -5.55 -16.48 -24.76
N PHE A 234 -4.32 -16.55 -25.26
CA PHE A 234 -3.25 -15.58 -25.04
C PHE A 234 -3.55 -14.31 -25.85
N ILE A 235 -3.34 -13.13 -25.26
CA ILE A 235 -3.22 -11.86 -26.00
C ILE A 235 -1.92 -11.19 -25.54
N PRO A 236 -0.94 -10.98 -26.44
CA PRO A 236 0.25 -10.21 -26.13
C PRO A 236 -0.11 -8.72 -26.12
N PHE A 237 0.40 -7.96 -25.15
CA PHE A 237 0.27 -6.51 -25.19
C PHE A 237 1.34 -5.90 -26.10
N GLN A 238 0.92 -4.98 -26.97
CA GLN A 238 1.76 -4.23 -27.91
C GLN A 238 2.79 -3.37 -27.17
N LYS A 239 4.02 -3.35 -27.72
CA LYS A 239 5.15 -2.51 -27.33
C LYS A 239 4.76 -1.05 -27.06
N PRO A 240 5.14 -0.46 -25.93
CA PRO A 240 5.42 0.98 -25.88
C PRO A 240 6.74 1.24 -26.61
N THR A 241 6.77 2.31 -27.39
CA THR A 241 7.93 2.82 -28.11
C THR A 241 9.16 2.95 -27.21
N GLU A 242 10.32 2.60 -27.79
CA GLU A 242 11.63 2.47 -27.15
C GLU A 242 11.97 3.60 -26.17
N ARG A 243 11.96 3.28 -24.88
CA ARG A 243 12.92 3.82 -23.92
C ARG A 243 13.43 2.68 -23.06
N ASN A 244 14.70 2.35 -23.29
CA ASN A 244 15.44 1.25 -22.68
C ASN A 244 15.26 1.16 -21.15
N TYR A 245 14.48 0.18 -20.70
CA TYR A 245 14.58 -0.40 -19.35
C TYR A 245 14.68 -1.91 -19.48
N SER A 246 15.90 -2.43 -19.40
CA SER A 246 16.22 -3.85 -19.49
C SER A 246 15.95 -4.58 -18.16
N HIS A 247 14.68 -4.82 -17.82
CA HIS A 247 14.31 -5.64 -16.65
C HIS A 247 13.08 -6.55 -16.88
N GLU A 248 12.89 -7.07 -18.10
CA GLU A 248 11.66 -7.78 -18.50
C GLU A 248 11.60 -9.30 -18.19
N GLN A 249 12.41 -9.82 -17.26
CA GLN A 249 12.51 -11.29 -17.06
C GLN A 249 12.28 -11.84 -15.63
N GLN A 250 11.70 -11.10 -14.68
CA GLN A 250 11.74 -11.54 -13.26
C GLN A 250 10.42 -11.98 -12.61
N PHE A 251 9.30 -12.01 -13.34
CA PHE A 251 8.04 -12.59 -12.87
C PHE A 251 7.68 -13.85 -13.68
N SER A 252 8.46 -14.92 -13.53
CA SER A 252 8.09 -16.23 -14.08
C SER A 252 7.38 -17.05 -13.01
N ALA A 253 6.06 -17.11 -13.07
CA ALA A 253 5.27 -18.02 -12.24
C ALA A 253 5.60 -19.47 -12.63
N LYS A 254 6.27 -20.22 -11.74
CA LYS A 254 6.40 -21.67 -11.90
C LYS A 254 5.02 -22.31 -11.71
N THR A 255 4.34 -22.56 -12.82
CA THR A 255 3.14 -23.39 -12.88
C THR A 255 3.51 -24.85 -12.63
N LYS A 256 3.26 -25.35 -11.41
CA LYS A 256 2.93 -26.76 -11.19
C LYS A 256 1.65 -26.85 -10.37
N LYS A 257 0.67 -27.54 -10.97
CA LYS A 257 -0.66 -27.87 -10.45
C LYS A 257 -0.60 -28.36 -9.00
N SER A 258 -1.05 -27.54 -8.06
CA SER A 258 -1.85 -27.94 -6.87
C SER A 258 -2.04 -26.71 -5.99
N VAL A 259 -3.30 -26.38 -5.68
CA VAL A 259 -3.61 -25.43 -4.60
C VAL A 259 -3.34 -26.19 -3.30
N ARG A 260 -2.21 -25.90 -2.63
CA ARG A 260 -1.97 -26.37 -1.26
C ARG A 260 -2.27 -25.23 -0.30
N PHE A 261 -3.31 -25.42 0.50
CA PHE A 261 -3.58 -24.58 1.66
C PHE A 261 -2.54 -24.91 2.74
N TRP A 262 -1.76 -23.93 3.14
CA TRP A 262 -0.89 -24.05 4.31
C TRP A 262 -1.62 -23.50 5.53
N THR A 263 -1.95 -24.39 6.47
CA THR A 263 -2.39 -24.05 7.81
C THR A 263 -1.17 -24.05 8.73
N GLY A 264 -0.59 -22.87 8.93
CA GLY A 264 0.49 -22.63 9.90
C GLY A 264 0.42 -21.19 10.39
N THR A 265 0.04 -21.04 11.66
CA THR A 265 0.08 -19.82 12.51
C THR A 265 -0.05 -18.44 11.82
N GLY A 266 -1.28 -17.91 11.82
CA GLY A 266 -1.55 -16.51 12.20
C GLY A 266 -1.68 -15.43 11.13
N MET A 267 -1.12 -15.57 9.93
CA MET A 267 -1.25 -14.55 8.87
C MET A 267 -1.47 -15.20 7.49
N LYS A 268 -2.51 -14.76 6.77
CA LYS A 268 -2.73 -15.10 5.36
C LYS A 268 -2.37 -13.90 4.50
N PHE A 269 -1.75 -14.18 3.35
CA PHE A 269 -1.09 -13.21 2.49
C PHE A 269 -1.79 -13.15 1.14
N PHE A 270 -1.92 -11.95 0.59
CA PHE A 270 -2.43 -11.75 -0.76
C PHE A 270 -1.35 -11.07 -1.59
N VAL A 271 -1.04 -11.68 -2.72
CA VAL A 271 0.02 -11.27 -3.63
C VAL A 271 -0.65 -11.10 -4.99
N LEU A 272 -0.69 -9.86 -5.49
CA LEU A 272 -1.33 -9.52 -6.76
C LEU A 272 -0.27 -9.06 -7.76
N PRO A 273 -0.03 -9.81 -8.85
CA PRO A 273 0.64 -9.26 -10.01
C PRO A 273 -0.33 -8.35 -10.79
N PHE A 274 0.19 -7.24 -11.33
CA PHE A 274 -0.50 -6.43 -12.33
C PHE A 274 -0.52 -7.13 -13.69
#